data_AF-A0A2E7VD29-F1
#
_entry.id   AF-A0A2E7VD29-F1
#
_cell.length_a   1.000
_cell.length_b   1.000
_cell.length_c   1.000
_cell.angle_alpha   90.00
_cell.angle_beta   90.00
_cell.angle_gamma   90.00
#
_symmetry.space_group_name_H-M   'P 1'
#
loop_
_entity.id
_entity.type
_entity.pdbx_description
1 polymer ?
#
loop_
_entity_poly.entity_id
_entity_poly.type
_entity_poly.pdbx_seq_one_letter_code
_entity_poly.pdbx_strand_id
1 'polypeptide(L)'
;MSEAQGGNPQSSLRGWKIALIGLLFSFNFWLFYLIDTLIGSFVPIPFPGIGWIMILVVIGTPIAFTGLILSIYDEWRAGRRNFETEIIVLAVLLGNTFFFATLGTIGV
;
A
#
# COMPACT_ATOMS: atom_id res chain seq x y z
N MET A 1 23.91 -22.57 23.16
CA MET A 1 22.46 -22.76 22.97
C MET A 1 21.88 -21.37 22.72
N SER A 2 21.64 -21.03 21.44
CA SER A 2 21.13 -19.72 21.04
C SER A 2 19.62 -19.74 21.24
N GLU A 3 19.16 -18.89 22.14
CA GLU A 3 17.74 -18.69 22.42
C GLU A 3 17.02 -18.36 21.11
N ALA A 4 16.16 -19.27 20.67
CA ALA A 4 15.12 -18.99 19.71
C ALA A 4 14.22 -17.93 20.35
N GLN A 5 14.54 -16.65 20.14
CA GLN A 5 13.68 -15.54 20.51
C GLN A 5 12.36 -15.75 19.77
N GLY A 6 11.35 -16.21 20.50
CA GLY A 6 9.98 -16.36 20.01
C GLY A 6 9.55 -15.04 19.39
N GLY A 7 9.56 -15.00 18.05
CA GLY A 7 9.26 -13.80 17.29
C GLY A 7 7.83 -13.36 17.59
N ASN A 8 7.69 -12.23 18.29
CA ASN A 8 6.39 -11.70 18.69
C ASN A 8 5.49 -11.57 17.43
N PRO A 9 4.40 -12.35 17.32
CA PRO A 9 3.48 -12.29 16.17
C PRO A 9 2.94 -10.88 15.90
N GLN A 10 2.95 -10.00 16.90
CA GLN A 10 2.56 -8.60 16.76
C GLN A 10 3.48 -7.75 15.88
N SER A 11 4.75 -8.13 15.66
CA SER A 11 5.67 -7.31 14.85
C SER A 11 5.29 -7.37 13.38
N SER A 12 5.15 -8.57 12.79
CA SER A 12 4.65 -8.75 11.42
C SER A 12 3.27 -8.10 11.21
N LEU A 13 2.37 -8.19 12.20
CA LEU A 13 1.08 -7.49 12.17
C LEU A 13 1.21 -5.95 12.08
N ARG A 14 2.28 -5.34 12.59
CA ARG A 14 2.52 -3.90 12.44
C ARG A 14 2.92 -3.54 11.01
N GLY A 15 3.81 -4.32 10.39
CA GLY A 15 4.20 -4.16 8.98
C GLY A 15 2.98 -4.23 8.07
N TRP A 16 2.14 -5.26 8.26
CA TRP A 16 0.89 -5.42 7.52
C TRP A 16 -0.11 -4.29 7.73
N LYS A 17 -0.26 -3.74 8.94
CA LYS A 17 -1.15 -2.58 9.18
C LYS A 17 -0.72 -1.36 8.38
N ILE A 18 0.58 -1.07 8.38
CA ILE A 18 1.15 0.06 7.61
C ILE A 18 0.99 -0.21 6.12
N ALA A 19 1.30 -1.43 5.67
CA ALA A 19 1.15 -1.86 4.29
C ALA A 19 -0.28 -1.65 3.81
N LEU A 20 -1.27 -2.05 4.61
CA LEU A 20 -2.69 -1.97 4.28
C LEU A 20 -3.17 -0.52 4.13
N ILE A 21 -2.70 0.40 4.98
CA ILE A 21 -2.97 1.84 4.83
C ILE A 21 -2.41 2.35 3.51
N GLY A 22 -1.15 2.03 3.20
CA GLY A 22 -0.52 2.44 1.95
C GLY A 22 -1.20 1.83 0.72
N LEU A 23 -1.62 0.57 0.79
CA LEU A 23 -2.34 -0.13 -0.28
C LEU A 23 -3.71 0.49 -0.53
N LEU A 24 -4.44 0.85 0.53
CA LEU A 24 -5.69 1.59 0.39
C LEU A 24 -5.45 2.89 -0.37
N PHE A 25 -4.39 3.64 -0.07
CA PHE A 25 -4.01 4.85 -0.81
C PHE A 25 -3.50 4.59 -2.24
N SER A 26 -2.76 3.52 -2.50
CA SER A 26 -2.22 3.23 -3.83
C SER A 26 -3.27 2.65 -4.79
N PHE A 27 -4.24 1.90 -4.28
CA PHE A 27 -5.31 1.24 -5.05
C PHE A 27 -6.68 1.94 -4.87
N ASN A 28 -6.67 3.22 -4.47
CA ASN A 28 -7.79 4.01 -3.93
C ASN A 28 -8.98 4.26 -4.88
N PHE A 29 -9.05 3.63 -6.07
CA PHE A 29 -10.10 3.84 -7.07
C PHE A 29 -11.52 3.74 -6.49
N TRP A 30 -11.71 2.92 -5.46
CA TRP A 30 -13.01 2.71 -4.80
C TRP A 30 -13.27 3.62 -3.59
N LEU A 31 -12.22 4.09 -2.90
CA LEU A 31 -12.36 4.91 -1.71
C LEU A 31 -12.89 6.31 -2.06
N PHE A 32 -12.53 6.86 -3.21
CA PHE A 32 -13.13 8.11 -3.70
C PHE A 32 -14.59 7.94 -4.11
N TYR A 33 -14.95 6.82 -4.76
CA TYR A 33 -16.35 6.54 -5.07
C TYR A 33 -17.18 6.43 -3.78
N LEU A 34 -16.65 5.78 -2.75
CA LEU A 34 -17.29 5.66 -1.45
C LEU A 34 -17.37 7.01 -0.71
N ILE A 35 -16.31 7.83 -0.72
CA ILE A 35 -16.28 9.15 -0.08
C ILE A 35 -17.23 10.13 -0.80
N ASP A 36 -17.25 10.13 -2.13
CA ASP A 36 -18.19 10.93 -2.94
C ASP A 36 -19.64 10.51 -2.68
N THR A 37 -19.89 9.20 -2.58
CA THR A 37 -21.22 8.66 -2.28
C THR A 37 -21.64 8.89 -0.81
N LEU A 38 -20.73 8.86 0.15
CA LEU A 38 -21.00 9.04 1.59
C LEU A 38 -21.08 10.52 2.01
N ILE A 39 -20.28 11.40 1.41
CA ILE A 39 -20.28 12.85 1.64
C ILE A 39 -21.25 13.57 0.69
N GLY A 40 -22.00 12.79 -0.10
CA GLY A 40 -22.88 13.25 -1.15
C GLY A 40 -23.52 14.61 -0.88
N SER A 41 -23.37 15.50 -1.88
CA SER A 41 -24.23 16.67 -2.12
C SER A 41 -23.83 18.02 -1.50
N PHE A 42 -22.83 18.14 -0.62
CA PHE A 42 -22.51 19.45 -0.02
C PHE A 42 -21.32 20.19 -0.62
N VAL A 43 -20.40 19.48 -1.27
CA VAL A 43 -19.27 20.08 -1.98
C VAL A 43 -19.21 19.40 -3.34
N PRO A 44 -19.33 20.13 -4.46
CA PRO A 44 -19.03 19.56 -5.76
C PRO A 44 -17.52 19.32 -5.78
N ILE A 45 -17.10 18.16 -5.30
CA ILE A 45 -15.75 17.67 -5.54
C ILE A 45 -15.82 17.22 -7.00
N PRO A 46 -15.24 17.96 -7.96
CA PRO A 46 -15.22 17.49 -9.33
C PRO A 46 -14.61 16.09 -9.32
N PHE A 47 -15.26 15.15 -10.02
CA PHE A 47 -14.76 13.80 -10.31
C PHE A 47 -13.23 13.81 -10.21
N PRO A 48 -12.61 13.06 -9.29
CA PRO A 48 -11.18 13.23 -9.01
C PRO A 48 -10.44 13.02 -10.32
N GLY A 49 -9.96 14.12 -10.89
CA GLY A 49 -9.20 14.08 -12.13
C GLY A 49 -8.02 13.14 -11.93
N ILE A 50 -7.51 12.58 -13.02
CA ILE A 50 -6.41 11.61 -12.99
C ILE A 50 -5.21 12.04 -12.12
N GLY A 51 -5.00 13.36 -11.97
CA GLY A 51 -4.01 13.94 -11.05
C GLY A 51 -4.20 13.62 -9.57
N TRP A 52 -5.43 13.57 -9.04
CA TRP A 52 -5.69 13.18 -7.64
C TRP A 52 -5.34 11.72 -7.40
N ILE A 53 -5.68 10.85 -8.36
CA ILE A 53 -5.33 9.44 -8.31
C ILE A 53 -3.80 9.28 -8.32
N MET A 54 -3.10 10.04 -9.16
CA MET A 54 -1.63 10.05 -9.17
C MET A 54 -1.02 10.48 -7.85
N ILE A 55 -1.52 11.53 -7.20
CA ILE A 55 -1.02 11.98 -5.89
C ILE A 55 -1.13 10.85 -4.85
N LEU A 56 -2.25 10.14 -4.82
CA LEU A 56 -2.49 9.05 -3.88
C LEU A 56 -1.62 7.83 -4.17
N VAL A 57 -1.39 7.52 -5.45
CA VAL A 57 -0.45 6.46 -5.84
C VAL A 57 0.97 6.84 -5.42
N VAL A 58 1.38 8.10 -5.61
CA VAL A 58 2.71 8.62 -5.25
C VAL A 58 2.93 8.59 -3.73
N ILE A 59 1.91 8.89 -2.92
CA ILE A 59 2.02 8.87 -1.45
C ILE A 59 1.81 7.47 -0.88
N GLY A 60 0.81 6.75 -1.38
CA GLY A 60 0.42 5.42 -0.91
C GLY A 60 1.47 4.36 -1.21
N THR A 61 2.18 4.46 -2.34
CA THR A 61 3.20 3.50 -2.72
C THR A 61 4.37 3.44 -1.73
N PRO A 62 5.05 4.54 -1.37
CA PRO A 62 6.09 4.53 -0.33
C PRO A 62 5.61 3.98 1.02
N ILE A 63 4.38 4.30 1.42
CA ILE A 63 3.79 3.80 2.68
C ILE A 63 3.61 2.28 2.61
N ALA A 64 3.01 1.78 1.52
CA ALA A 64 2.79 0.35 1.31
C ALA A 64 4.11 -0.41 1.25
N PHE A 65 5.06 0.11 0.49
CA PHE A 65 6.40 -0.45 0.35
C PHE A 65 7.10 -0.57 1.71
N THR A 66 7.09 0.51 2.49
CA THR A 66 7.72 0.52 3.83
C THR A 66 7.07 -0.50 4.76
N GLY A 67 5.74 -0.60 4.75
CA GLY A 67 5.01 -1.59 5.56
C GLY A 67 5.34 -3.03 5.17
N LEU A 68 5.42 -3.32 3.87
CA LEU A 68 5.75 -4.66 3.36
C LEU A 68 7.20 -5.04 3.68
N ILE A 69 8.16 -4.14 3.50
CA ILE A 69 9.57 -4.38 3.86
C ILE A 69 9.71 -4.63 5.37
N LEU A 70 9.00 -3.87 6.21
CA LEU A 70 8.98 -4.11 7.66
C LEU A 70 8.38 -5.48 7.99
N SER A 71 7.31 -5.90 7.32
CA SER A 71 6.73 -7.24 7.51
C SER A 71 7.74 -8.34 7.15
N ILE A 72 8.40 -8.24 5.99
CA ILE A 72 9.42 -9.19 5.54
C ILE A 72 10.58 -9.26 6.54
N TYR A 73 11.06 -8.10 7.01
CA TYR A 73 12.15 -8.04 7.98
C TYR A 73 11.76 -8.70 9.30
N ASP A 74 10.55 -8.47 9.78
CA ASP A 74 10.03 -9.08 11.01
C ASP A 74 9.86 -10.59 10.89
N GLU A 75 9.41 -11.09 9.73
CA GLU A 75 9.32 -12.53 9.46
C GLU A 75 10.70 -13.17 9.38
N TRP A 76 11.62 -12.54 8.65
CA TRP A 76 12.99 -13.02 8.50
C TRP A 76 13.71 -13.07 9.85
N ARG A 77 13.57 -12.03 10.69
CA ARG A 77 14.13 -11.98 12.04
C ARG A 77 13.50 -13.01 12.97
N ALA A 78 12.22 -13.33 12.79
CA ALA A 78 11.52 -14.38 13.53
C ALA A 78 11.85 -15.81 13.03
N GLY A 79 12.71 -15.96 12.01
CA GLY A 79 13.04 -17.25 11.39
C GLY A 79 11.91 -17.84 10.56
N ARG A 80 10.84 -17.08 10.29
CA ARG A 80 9.73 -17.47 9.42
C ARG A 80 10.11 -17.16 7.97
N ARG A 81 9.81 -18.08 7.06
CA ARG A 81 10.06 -17.94 5.62
C ARG A 81 8.78 -17.68 4.82
N ASN A 82 7.72 -17.23 5.48
CA ASN A 82 6.40 -17.11 4.89
C ASN A 82 6.15 -15.72 4.26
N PHE A 83 7.19 -15.10 3.73
CA PHE A 83 7.13 -13.76 3.13
C PHE A 83 6.72 -13.77 1.65
N GLU A 84 6.24 -14.90 1.14
CA GLU A 84 5.79 -15.05 -0.26
C GLU A 84 4.65 -14.08 -0.60
N THR A 85 3.72 -13.89 0.35
CA THR A 85 2.59 -12.98 0.18
C THR A 85 3.07 -11.53 0.05
N GLU A 86 4.00 -11.11 0.91
CA GLU A 86 4.58 -9.77 0.88
C GLU A 86 5.31 -9.47 -0.43
N ILE A 87 6.03 -10.45 -0.97
CA ILE A 87 6.71 -10.33 -2.27
C ILE A 87 5.69 -10.17 -3.40
N ILE A 88 4.62 -10.97 -3.41
CA ILE A 88 3.55 -10.86 -4.41
C ILE A 88 2.91 -9.47 -4.33
N VAL A 89 2.58 -9.00 -3.14
CA VAL A 89 1.97 -7.69 -2.94
C VAL A 89 2.93 -6.55 -3.33
N LEU A 90 4.23 -6.68 -3.06
CA LEU A 90 5.24 -5.73 -3.54
C LEU A 90 5.29 -5.69 -5.07
N ALA A 91 5.23 -6.83 -5.75
CA ALA A 91 5.23 -6.88 -7.21
C ALA A 91 3.98 -6.20 -7.80
N VAL A 92 2.80 -6.47 -7.22
CA VAL A 92 1.53 -5.82 -7.62
C VAL A 92 1.59 -4.31 -7.37
N LEU A 93 2.14 -3.89 -6.22
CA LEU A 93 2.32 -2.48 -5.88
C LEU A 93 3.22 -1.77 -6.90
N LEU A 94 4.38 -2.33 -7.23
CA LEU A 94 5.32 -1.77 -8.20
C LEU A 94 4.71 -1.72 -9.61
N GLY A 95 3.97 -2.76 -10.00
CA GLY A 95 3.23 -2.78 -11.27
C GLY A 95 2.20 -1.65 -11.35
N ASN A 96 1.45 -1.41 -10.26
CA ASN A 96 0.50 -0.29 -10.17
C ASN A 96 1.21 1.06 -10.28
N THR A 97 2.29 1.27 -9.53
CA THR A 97 3.09 2.51 -9.61
C THR A 97 3.65 2.73 -11.01
N PHE A 98 4.18 1.69 -11.65
CA PHE A 98 4.70 1.76 -13.01
C PHE A 98 3.61 2.16 -14.01
N PHE A 99 2.44 1.52 -13.96
CA PHE A 99 1.30 1.84 -14.81
C PHE A 99 0.91 3.32 -14.70
N PHE A 100 0.82 3.85 -13.48
CA PHE A 100 0.50 5.26 -13.27
C PHE A 100 1.61 6.22 -13.67
N ALA A 101 2.88 5.85 -13.48
CA ALA A 101 4.00 6.62 -13.99
C ALA A 101 3.98 6.71 -15.53
N THR A 102 3.60 5.63 -16.21
CA THR A 102 3.42 5.62 -17.67
C THR A 102 2.24 6.48 -18.11
N LEU A 103 1.09 6.43 -17.41
CA LEU A 103 -0.04 7.32 -17.72
C LEU A 103 0.31 8.80 -17.52
N GLY A 104 1.08 9.11 -16.48
CA GLY A 104 1.52 10.49 -16.19
C GLY A 104 2.54 11.04 -17.18
N THR A 105 3.24 10.17 -17.91
CA THR A 105 4.22 10.56 -18.94
C THR A 105 3.62 10.62 -20.34
N ILE A 106 2.54 9.90 -20.63
CA ILE A 106 1.82 9.96 -21.91
C ILE A 106 0.84 11.17 -21.96
N GLY A 107 0.40 11.67 -20.80
CA GLY A 107 -0.52 12.81 -20.69
C GLY A 107 0.11 14.21 -20.62
N VAL A 108 1.42 14.33 -20.86
CA VAL A 108 2.18 15.59 -21.00
C VAL A 108 2.54 15.76 -22.48
#